data_AF-A0A9Q0BSM4-F1
#
_entry.id   AF-A0A9Q0BSM4-F1
#
_cell.length_a   1.000
_cell.length_b   1.000
_cell.length_c   1.000
_cell.angle_alpha   90.00
_cell.angle_beta   90.00
_cell.angle_gamma   90.00
#
_symmetry.space_group_name_H-M   'P 1'
#
loop_
_entity.id
_entity.type
_entity.pdbx_description
1 polymer ?
#
loop_
_entity_poly.entity_id
_entity_poly.type
_entity_poly.pdbx_seq_one_letter_code
_entity_poly.pdbx_strand_id
1 'polypeptide(L)'
;MKLLLLLTVLAVSCFLAEGFRRRTKNRDCLVKHKYAHEKVCRGPRRVYYRFHRVLFDCIQMTTRCYKFFKRNEFDTLKKCRDGCAYHMKIPTEGAIATTITATTAGGAEETTEAPTETPTEAPTTEAVAERSAVEVEKKVPA
;
A
#
# COMPACT_ATOMS: atom_id res chain seq x y z
N MET A 1 -5.35 -46.67 7.89
CA MET A 1 -6.43 -45.68 7.68
C MET A 1 -6.49 -44.60 8.76
N LYS A 2 -6.38 -44.95 10.05
CA LYS A 2 -6.36 -43.95 11.16
C LYS A 2 -5.25 -42.90 11.03
N LEU A 3 -4.05 -43.30 10.58
CA LEU A 3 -2.94 -42.37 10.35
C LEU A 3 -3.24 -41.35 9.24
N LEU A 4 -3.86 -41.79 8.13
CA LEU A 4 -4.26 -40.89 7.04
C LEU A 4 -5.32 -39.89 7.50
N LEU A 5 -6.28 -40.32 8.32
CA LEU A 5 -7.28 -39.42 8.93
C LEU A 5 -6.65 -38.38 9.87
N LEU A 6 -5.64 -38.75 10.66
CA LEU A 6 -4.94 -37.80 11.51
C LEU A 6 -4.15 -36.77 10.69
N LEU A 7 -3.47 -37.20 9.62
CA LEU A 7 -2.73 -36.31 8.72
C LEU A 7 -3.65 -35.33 7.99
N THR A 8 -4.82 -35.76 7.52
CA THR A 8 -5.78 -34.87 6.85
C THR A 8 -6.37 -33.85 7.82
N VAL A 9 -6.75 -34.26 9.03
CA VAL A 9 -7.24 -33.34 10.07
C VAL A 9 -6.17 -32.30 10.43
N LEU A 10 -4.90 -32.73 10.57
CA LEU A 10 -3.80 -31.83 10.88
C LEU A 10 -3.58 -30.83 9.73
N ALA A 11 -3.55 -31.29 8.48
CA ALA A 11 -3.42 -30.42 7.31
C ALA A 11 -4.55 -29.38 7.25
N VAL A 12 -5.81 -29.80 7.38
CA VAL A 12 -6.96 -28.89 7.36
C VAL A 12 -6.89 -27.87 8.51
N SER A 13 -6.53 -28.31 9.71
CA SER A 13 -6.38 -27.38 10.85
C SER A 13 -5.26 -26.35 10.64
N CYS A 14 -4.14 -26.74 10.03
CA CYS A 14 -3.07 -25.81 9.65
C CYS A 14 -3.53 -24.78 8.61
N PHE A 15 -4.25 -25.22 7.57
CA PHE A 15 -4.81 -24.32 6.55
C PHE A 15 -5.80 -23.31 7.17
N LEU A 16 -6.66 -23.76 8.07
CA LEU A 16 -7.60 -22.88 8.77
C LEU A 16 -6.84 -21.88 9.66
N ALA A 17 -5.85 -22.34 10.43
CA ALA A 17 -5.05 -21.47 11.29
C ALA A 17 -4.29 -20.40 10.50
N GLU A 18 -3.72 -20.75 9.34
CA GLU A 18 -3.11 -19.77 8.44
C GLU A 18 -4.13 -18.76 7.89
N GLY A 19 -5.30 -19.23 7.47
CA GLY A 19 -6.38 -18.37 6.99
C GLY A 19 -6.84 -17.38 8.05
N PHE A 20 -7.00 -17.82 9.30
CA PHE A 20 -7.33 -16.94 10.42
C PHE A 20 -6.23 -15.93 10.71
N ARG A 21 -4.95 -16.34 10.70
CA ARG A 21 -3.81 -15.43 10.93
C ARG A 21 -3.74 -14.30 9.90
N ARG A 22 -4.13 -14.54 8.64
CA ARG A 22 -4.19 -13.50 7.59
C ARG A 22 -5.35 -12.51 7.79
N ARG A 23 -6.39 -12.91 8.51
CA ARG A 23 -7.60 -12.09 8.76
C ARG A 23 -7.56 -11.32 10.08
N THR A 24 -6.57 -11.55 10.94
CA THR A 24 -6.45 -10.80 12.19
C THR A 24 -5.99 -9.36 11.94
N LYS A 25 -6.40 -8.45 12.83
CA LYS A 25 -6.03 -7.03 12.76
C LYS A 25 -4.54 -6.87 13.05
N ASN A 26 -3.72 -6.77 12.00
CA ASN A 26 -2.31 -6.48 12.14
C ASN A 26 -2.06 -4.96 12.20
N ARG A 27 -1.60 -4.42 13.34
CA ARG A 27 -1.27 -2.99 13.46
C ARG A 27 0.03 -2.62 12.75
N ASP A 28 0.86 -3.59 12.38
CA ASP A 28 2.16 -3.34 11.74
C ASP A 28 2.02 -2.69 10.37
N CYS A 29 0.91 -2.90 9.65
CA CYS A 29 0.65 -2.34 8.33
C CYS A 29 0.42 -0.81 8.34
N LEU A 30 -0.02 -0.25 9.47
CA LEU A 30 -0.36 1.17 9.56
C LEU A 30 0.81 2.05 10.03
N VAL A 31 1.96 1.43 10.30
CA VAL A 31 3.15 2.14 10.78
C VAL A 31 3.80 2.91 9.63
N LYS A 32 3.96 4.22 9.83
CA LYS A 32 4.69 5.10 8.92
C LYS A 32 6.16 5.11 9.30
N HIS A 33 7.02 4.52 8.46
CA HIS A 33 8.46 4.64 8.68
C HIS A 33 9.02 5.90 8.04
N LYS A 34 9.97 6.50 8.74
CA LYS A 34 10.78 7.62 8.25
C LYS A 34 12.15 7.07 7.87
N TYR A 35 12.43 7.01 6.59
CA TYR A 35 13.77 6.71 6.09
C TYR A 35 14.57 7.99 5.99
N ALA A 36 15.89 7.89 6.24
CA ALA A 36 16.80 8.95 5.86
C ALA A 36 16.73 9.15 4.33
N HIS A 37 17.10 10.35 3.89
CA HIS A 37 17.16 10.65 2.46
C HIS A 37 18.17 9.71 1.77
N GLU A 38 17.85 9.21 0.56
CA GLU A 38 18.67 8.20 -0.12
C GLU A 38 20.14 8.63 -0.33
N LYS A 39 20.40 9.93 -0.42
CA LYS A 39 21.76 10.51 -0.50
C LYS A 39 22.66 10.11 0.67
N VAL A 40 22.10 9.87 1.86
CA VAL A 40 22.85 9.49 3.07
C VAL A 40 23.16 7.98 3.08
N CYS A 41 22.32 7.19 2.40
CA CYS A 41 22.41 5.74 2.42
C CYS A 41 23.38 5.24 1.33
N ARG A 42 24.53 4.70 1.74
CA ARG A 42 25.56 4.14 0.84
C ARG A 42 25.41 2.64 0.57
N GLY A 43 24.17 2.14 0.52
CA GLY A 43 23.88 0.72 0.28
C GLY A 43 23.48 0.41 -1.16
N PRO A 44 23.46 -0.87 -1.54
CA PRO A 44 22.85 -1.30 -2.80
C PRO A 44 21.36 -0.97 -2.82
N ARG A 45 20.83 -0.71 -4.01
CA ARG A 45 19.38 -0.48 -4.18
C ARG A 45 18.64 -1.79 -3.94
N ARG A 46 17.65 -1.76 -3.06
CA ARG A 46 16.75 -2.88 -2.76
C ARG A 46 15.31 -2.52 -3.06
N VAL A 47 14.53 -3.56 -3.30
CA VAL A 47 13.08 -3.48 -3.52
C VAL A 47 12.38 -4.06 -2.30
N TYR A 48 11.29 -3.44 -1.88
CA TYR A 48 10.41 -3.98 -0.85
C TYR A 48 8.97 -3.53 -1.11
N TYR A 49 8.02 -4.18 -0.43
CA TYR A 49 6.60 -3.87 -0.50
C TYR A 49 6.12 -3.29 0.82
N ARG A 50 5.25 -2.28 0.73
CA ARG A 50 4.65 -1.62 1.90
C ARG A 50 3.15 -1.42 1.64
N PHE A 51 2.36 -1.50 2.70
CA PHE A 51 0.96 -1.09 2.66
C PHE A 51 0.82 0.44 2.64
N HIS A 52 0.12 0.96 1.63
CA HIS A 52 -0.16 2.38 1.46
C HIS A 52 -1.56 2.72 1.98
N ARG A 53 -1.65 3.52 3.04
CA ARG A 53 -2.91 3.78 3.76
C ARG A 53 -3.97 4.51 2.92
N VAL A 54 -3.55 5.32 1.94
CA VAL A 54 -4.47 6.09 1.09
C VAL A 54 -5.00 5.25 -0.08
N LEU A 55 -4.17 4.35 -0.61
CA LEU A 55 -4.54 3.51 -1.75
C LEU A 55 -5.21 2.22 -1.29
N PHE A 56 -5.17 1.94 0.01
CA PHE A 56 -5.60 0.67 0.61
C PHE A 56 -4.98 -0.56 -0.08
N ASP A 57 -3.79 -0.44 -0.68
CA ASP A 57 -3.09 -1.52 -1.36
C ASP A 57 -1.59 -1.52 -1.02
N CYS A 58 -0.92 -2.62 -1.36
CA CYS A 58 0.51 -2.81 -1.24
C CYS A 58 1.25 -2.31 -2.48
N ILE A 59 2.18 -1.38 -2.27
CA ILE A 59 2.97 -0.77 -3.33
C ILE A 59 4.43 -1.24 -3.26
N GLN A 60 5.08 -1.29 -4.42
CA GLN A 60 6.51 -1.54 -4.53
C GLN A 60 7.27 -0.25 -4.27
N MET A 61 8.20 -0.30 -3.34
CA MET A 61 9.10 0.80 -3.01
C MET A 61 10.54 0.37 -3.29
N THR A 62 11.38 1.33 -3.66
CA THR A 62 12.81 1.10 -3.81
C THR A 62 13.57 2.01 -2.85
N THR A 63 14.67 1.52 -2.29
CA THR A 63 15.54 2.33 -1.42
C THR A 63 16.97 1.85 -1.49
N ARG A 64 17.93 2.73 -1.21
CA ARG A 64 19.35 2.37 -0.95
C ARG A 64 19.66 2.17 0.53
N CYS A 65 18.72 2.52 1.41
CA CYS A 65 18.88 2.41 2.85
C CYS A 65 18.72 0.97 3.31
N TYR A 66 19.47 0.55 4.33
CA TYR A 66 19.30 -0.77 4.91
C TYR A 66 17.90 -0.93 5.54
N LYS A 67 17.51 -2.17 5.84
CA LYS A 67 16.24 -2.45 6.52
C LYS A 67 16.35 -2.08 8.00
N PHE A 68 15.99 -0.85 8.32
CA PHE A 68 15.90 -0.38 9.71
C PHE A 68 14.64 -0.91 10.41
N PHE A 69 13.51 -0.92 9.68
CA PHE A 69 12.21 -1.20 10.24
C PHE A 69 11.76 -2.62 9.93
N LYS A 70 11.29 -3.33 10.96
CA LYS A 70 10.77 -4.71 10.83
C LYS A 70 9.30 -4.75 10.40
N ARG A 71 8.53 -3.71 10.74
CA ARG A 71 7.09 -3.59 10.44
C ARG A 71 6.88 -3.02 9.05
N ASN A 72 5.68 -3.11 8.48
CA ASN A 72 5.27 -2.49 7.20
C ASN A 72 6.30 -2.55 6.05
N GLU A 73 7.07 -3.64 5.99
CA GLU A 73 8.16 -3.83 5.04
C GLU A 73 8.32 -5.30 4.72
N PHE A 74 7.79 -5.68 3.57
CA PHE A 74 7.65 -7.04 3.11
C PHE A 74 8.54 -7.29 1.90
N ASP A 75 9.10 -8.50 1.79
CA ASP A 75 9.99 -8.83 0.68
C ASP A 75 9.21 -9.13 -0.61
N THR A 76 7.95 -9.54 -0.48
CA THR A 76 7.09 -9.89 -1.62
C THR A 76 5.71 -9.24 -1.51
N LEU A 77 5.11 -8.97 -2.66
CA LEU A 77 3.75 -8.43 -2.77
C LEU A 77 2.72 -9.33 -2.09
N LYS A 78 2.84 -10.65 -2.29
CA LYS A 78 1.94 -11.64 -1.68
C LYS A 78 1.98 -11.56 -0.14
N LYS A 79 3.17 -11.51 0.46
CA LYS A 79 3.31 -11.35 1.92
C LYS A 79 2.68 -10.05 2.43
N CYS A 80 2.82 -8.97 1.68
CA CYS A 80 2.22 -7.68 2.01
C CYS A 80 0.68 -7.76 1.98
N ARG A 81 0.11 -8.32 0.90
CA ARG A 81 -1.34 -8.53 0.76
C ARG A 81 -1.89 -9.46 1.84
N ASP A 82 -1.24 -10.59 2.09
CA ASP A 82 -1.65 -11.54 3.13
C ASP A 82 -1.58 -10.92 4.54
N GLY A 83 -0.53 -10.15 4.85
CA GLY A 83 -0.33 -9.55 6.17
C GLY A 83 -1.17 -8.31 6.45
N CYS A 84 -1.60 -7.60 5.40
CA CYS A 84 -2.37 -6.36 5.48
C CYS A 84 -3.79 -6.47 4.91
N ALA A 85 -4.25 -7.68 4.56
CA ALA A 85 -5.58 -7.95 3.98
C ALA A 85 -6.72 -7.32 4.78
N TYR A 86 -6.59 -7.26 6.11
CA TYR A 86 -7.58 -6.62 6.98
C TYR A 86 -7.80 -5.13 6.66
N HIS A 87 -6.73 -4.41 6.30
CA HIS A 87 -6.75 -2.97 6.03
C HIS A 87 -6.95 -2.63 4.55
N MET A 88 -6.95 -3.61 3.65
CA MET A 88 -7.11 -3.40 2.20
C MET A 88 -8.56 -3.11 1.76
N LYS A 89 -9.47 -2.98 2.72
CA LYS A 89 -10.88 -2.72 2.44
C LYS A 89 -11.06 -1.22 2.26
N ILE A 90 -11.52 -0.82 1.08
CA ILE A 90 -11.97 0.55 0.82
C ILE A 90 -13.16 0.79 1.75
N PRO A 91 -13.13 1.82 2.61
CA PRO A 91 -14.29 2.19 3.39
C PRO A 91 -15.41 2.57 2.42
N THR A 92 -16.52 1.84 2.45
CA THR A 92 -17.74 2.29 1.78
C THR A 92 -18.23 3.56 2.46
N GLU A 93 -18.85 4.46 1.68
CA GLU A 93 -19.13 5.85 2.06
C GLU A 93 -19.85 6.02 3.42
N GLY A 94 -20.60 5.01 3.86
CA GLY A 94 -21.26 4.99 5.19
C GLY A 94 -20.35 4.81 6.41
N ALA A 95 -19.12 4.31 6.26
CA ALA A 95 -18.17 4.12 7.37
C ALA A 95 -17.24 5.34 7.60
N ILE A 96 -17.10 6.18 6.57
CA ILE A 96 -16.29 7.41 6.64
C ILE A 96 -17.03 8.46 7.48
N ALA A 97 -18.35 8.57 7.32
CA ALA A 97 -19.20 9.46 8.09
C ALA A 97 -19.04 9.25 9.60
N THR A 98 -19.11 8.01 10.09
CA THR A 98 -19.01 7.71 11.54
C THR A 98 -17.64 8.04 12.14
N THR A 99 -16.56 8.01 11.33
CA THR A 99 -15.21 8.31 11.81
C THR A 99 -14.93 9.81 11.83
N ILE A 100 -15.51 10.57 10.89
CA ILE A 100 -15.42 12.03 10.88
C ILE A 100 -16.22 12.59 12.06
N THR A 101 -17.44 12.12 12.31
CA THR A 101 -18.28 12.60 13.43
C THR A 101 -17.65 12.34 14.81
N ALA A 102 -16.91 11.25 14.98
CA ALA A 102 -16.20 10.95 16.22
C ALA A 102 -14.94 11.83 16.44
N THR A 103 -14.39 12.42 15.37
CA THR A 103 -13.21 13.31 15.46
C THR A 103 -13.64 14.77 15.61
N THR A 104 -14.84 15.14 15.15
CA THR A 104 -15.39 16.50 15.25
C THR A 104 -16.21 16.78 16.51
N ALA A 105 -16.53 15.78 17.33
CA ALA A 105 -17.25 15.97 18.61
C ALA A 105 -16.36 16.50 19.77
N GLY A 106 -15.10 16.84 19.52
CA GLY A 106 -14.11 17.26 20.53
C GLY A 106 -13.69 18.73 20.50
N GLY A 107 -14.31 19.59 19.69
CA GLY A 107 -13.94 21.00 19.61
C GLY A 107 -15.14 21.88 19.24
N ALA A 108 -15.75 22.48 20.26
CA ALA A 108 -16.64 23.62 20.10
C ALA A 108 -15.84 24.83 19.62
N GLU A 109 -16.32 25.52 18.58
CA GLU A 109 -16.83 26.90 18.66
C GLU A 109 -17.05 27.44 17.23
N GLU A 110 -18.32 27.77 16.97
CA GLU A 110 -18.81 28.98 16.32
C GLU A 110 -17.77 29.84 15.57
N THR A 111 -17.95 30.02 14.25
CA THR A 111 -18.15 31.36 13.63
C THR A 111 -18.60 31.17 12.18
N THR A 112 -19.74 31.77 11.91
CA THR A 112 -20.41 32.05 10.63
C THR A 112 -19.50 32.79 9.63
N GLU A 113 -19.47 32.35 8.37
CA GLU A 113 -19.75 33.20 7.19
C GLU A 113 -19.55 32.42 5.88
N ALA A 114 -20.59 32.45 5.04
CA ALA A 114 -20.51 32.18 3.61
C ALA A 114 -19.90 33.41 2.89
N PRO A 115 -19.39 33.28 1.65
CA PRO A 115 -20.33 33.38 0.54
C PRO A 115 -20.08 32.45 -0.66
N THR A 116 -21.21 32.13 -1.27
CA THR A 116 -21.50 31.85 -2.68
C THR A 116 -20.54 32.47 -3.70
N GLU A 117 -20.14 31.71 -4.73
CA GLU A 117 -20.34 32.03 -6.16
C GLU A 117 -19.92 30.85 -7.08
N THR A 118 -20.64 30.73 -8.19
CA THR A 118 -20.79 29.55 -9.08
C THR A 118 -19.94 29.71 -10.37
N PRO A 119 -20.10 28.89 -11.44
CA PRO A 119 -19.05 28.06 -12.04
C PRO A 119 -18.47 28.60 -13.36
N THR A 120 -17.30 28.12 -13.82
CA THR A 120 -16.92 28.25 -15.24
C THR A 120 -16.04 27.10 -15.73
N GLU A 121 -16.62 26.34 -16.67
CA GLU A 121 -16.09 25.61 -17.83
C GLU A 121 -14.65 25.06 -17.88
N ALA A 122 -14.58 23.78 -18.23
CA ALA A 122 -13.46 23.16 -18.95
C ALA A 122 -13.34 23.74 -20.37
N PRO A 123 -12.17 23.63 -21.02
CA PRO A 123 -12.05 22.52 -21.96
C PRO A 123 -10.66 21.85 -22.03
N THR A 124 -10.73 20.58 -22.39
CA THR A 124 -9.69 19.71 -22.95
C THR A 124 -8.98 20.31 -24.17
N THR A 125 -7.66 20.14 -24.26
CA THR A 125 -6.97 19.86 -25.54
C THR A 125 -5.75 18.98 -25.32
N GLU A 126 -5.76 17.87 -26.06
CA GLU A 126 -4.69 16.93 -26.30
C GLU A 126 -3.50 17.61 -27.01
N ALA A 127 -2.28 17.20 -26.67
CA ALA A 127 -1.12 17.32 -27.54
C ALA A 127 -0.13 16.19 -27.20
N VAL A 128 -0.36 15.03 -27.80
CA VAL A 128 0.62 13.94 -27.90
C VAL A 128 1.20 13.96 -29.31
N ALA A 129 2.43 14.46 -29.42
CA ALA A 129 3.41 14.16 -30.46
C ALA A 129 4.74 14.66 -29.84
N GLU A 130 5.86 13.94 -29.86
CA GLU A 130 6.49 13.47 -31.07
C GLU A 130 7.76 12.62 -30.74
N ARG A 131 7.91 11.50 -31.47
CA ARG A 131 9.14 10.80 -31.94
C ARG A 131 10.06 10.05 -30.95
N SER A 132 9.87 8.73 -30.97
CA SER A 132 10.94 7.73 -30.91
C SER A 132 11.49 7.45 -32.32
N ALA A 133 12.81 7.54 -32.49
CA ALA A 133 13.60 6.74 -33.42
C ALA A 133 15.09 6.97 -33.11
N VAL A 134 15.86 5.90 -32.88
CA VAL A 134 16.91 5.41 -33.79
C VAL A 134 17.58 4.22 -33.12
N GLU A 135 17.26 3.06 -33.66
CA GLU A 135 18.01 1.81 -33.64
C GLU A 135 19.10 1.91 -34.70
N VAL A 136 20.37 1.63 -34.36
CA VAL A 136 21.35 1.13 -35.34
C VAL A 136 22.23 0.08 -34.68
N GLU A 137 22.19 -1.09 -35.30
CA GLU A 137 22.86 -2.34 -34.99
C GLU A 137 24.30 -2.41 -35.57
N LYS A 138 25.18 -3.17 -34.89
CA LYS A 138 26.39 -3.89 -35.37
C LYS A 138 27.59 -3.12 -35.96
N LYS A 139 28.81 -3.44 -35.45
CA LYS A 139 29.78 -4.39 -36.09
C LYS A 139 31.14 -4.42 -35.33
N VAL A 140 31.59 -5.62 -34.97
CA VAL A 140 32.96 -6.07 -34.58
C VAL A 140 33.62 -6.65 -35.86
N PRO A 141 34.95 -6.92 -36.02
CA PRO A 141 36.18 -6.69 -35.22
C PRO A 141 37.32 -5.98 -36.00
N ALA A 142 38.43 -5.69 -35.32
CA ALA A 142 39.79 -6.07 -35.71
C ALA A 142 40.67 -6.17 -34.45
#